data_AF-A0AAN7UP82-F1
#
_entry.id   AF-A0AAN7UP82-F1
#
_cell.length_a   1.000
_cell.length_b   1.000
_cell.length_c   1.000
_cell.angle_alpha   90.00
_cell.angle_beta   90.00
_cell.angle_gamma   90.00
#
_symmetry.space_group_name_H-M   'P 1'
#
loop_
_entity.id
_entity.type
_entity.pdbx_description
1 polymer ?
#
loop_
_entity_poly.entity_id
_entity_poly.type
_entity_poly.pdbx_seq_one_letter_code
_entity_poly.pdbx_strand_id
1 'polypeptide(L)'
;MYTLNVASFITAFYTGQGKSSRIITTAALLWNWKSLLLAWNFHIWHCMVLHLFVRDFHTHTPDKPLHPIISESHASIGEIDYRFHKSNSTYLADLDIDRSHLVSHLIARAGHLAF
;
A
#
# COMPACT_ATOMS: atom_id res chain seq x y z
N MET A 1 -7.17 36.39 0.18
CA MET A 1 -7.26 34.92 0.19
C MET A 1 -6.75 34.42 -1.15
N TYR A 2 -5.58 33.77 -1.19
CA TYR A 2 -5.05 33.19 -2.44
C TYR A 2 -5.76 31.87 -2.70
N THR A 3 -6.61 31.82 -3.72
CA THR A 3 -7.17 30.57 -4.22
C THR A 3 -6.08 29.84 -5.01
N LEU A 4 -5.50 28.79 -4.43
CA LEU A 4 -4.55 27.93 -5.12
C LEU A 4 -5.24 27.25 -6.29
N ASN A 5 -4.91 27.68 -7.52
CA ASN A 5 -5.41 27.04 -8.73
C ASN A 5 -4.53 25.82 -9.04
N VAL A 6 -4.85 24.70 -8.39
CA VAL A 6 -4.11 23.42 -8.51
C VAL A 6 -4.01 22.95 -9.96
N ALA A 7 -5.08 23.13 -10.76
CA ALA A 7 -5.09 22.77 -12.17
C ALA A 7 -4.02 23.53 -12.96
N SER A 8 -3.94 24.84 -12.78
CA SER A 8 -2.93 25.67 -13.46
C SER A 8 -1.50 25.28 -13.09
N PHE A 9 -1.25 24.90 -11.82
CA PHE A 9 0.04 24.43 -11.35
C PHE A 9 0.44 23.08 -11.97
N ILE A 10 -0.50 22.12 -12.00
CA ILE A 10 -0.28 20.81 -12.63
C ILE A 10 0.02 20.96 -14.13
N THR A 11 -0.76 21.78 -14.83
CA THR A 11 -0.52 22.06 -16.25
C THR A 11 0.86 22.67 -16.45
N ALA A 12 1.21 23.70 -15.68
CA ALA A 12 2.53 24.34 -15.77
C ALA A 12 3.69 23.36 -15.48
N PHE A 13 3.50 22.43 -14.55
CA PHE A 13 4.49 21.40 -14.24
C PHE A 13 4.73 20.44 -15.43
N TYR A 14 3.66 19.96 -16.07
CA TYR A 14 3.78 19.02 -17.20
C TYR A 14 4.06 19.66 -18.56
N THR A 15 3.74 20.95 -18.76
CA THR A 15 3.96 21.64 -20.05
C THR A 15 5.23 22.50 -20.10
N GLY A 16 5.89 22.73 -18.96
CA GLY A 16 7.11 23.54 -18.86
C GLY A 16 8.35 22.91 -19.51
N GLN A 17 9.49 23.59 -19.36
CA GLN A 17 10.78 23.08 -19.83
C GLN A 17 11.12 21.75 -19.15
N GLY A 18 11.56 20.76 -19.94
CA GLY A 18 11.81 19.40 -19.44
C GLY A 18 10.57 18.52 -19.31
N LYS A 19 9.44 18.90 -19.96
CA LYS A 19 8.18 18.13 -19.97
C LYS A 19 8.35 16.62 -20.15
N SER A 20 9.15 16.19 -21.12
CA SER A 20 9.34 14.78 -21.43
C SER A 20 9.98 14.04 -20.26
N SER A 21 11.02 14.62 -19.63
CA SER A 21 11.67 14.03 -18.46
C SER A 21 10.71 13.93 -17.28
N ARG A 22 9.93 14.98 -17.00
CA ARG A 22 8.94 14.96 -15.90
C ARG A 22 7.89 13.89 -16.11
N ILE A 23 7.32 13.80 -17.31
CA ILE A 23 6.32 12.78 -17.66
C ILE A 23 6.91 11.38 -17.50
N ILE A 24 8.12 11.13 -18.02
CA ILE A 24 8.79 9.83 -17.92
C ILE A 24 9.07 9.48 -16.45
N THR A 25 9.60 10.41 -15.66
CA THR A 25 9.87 10.19 -14.24
C THR A 25 8.59 9.91 -13.47
N THR A 26 7.53 10.69 -13.68
CA THR A 26 6.23 10.42 -13.05
C THR A 26 5.69 9.06 -13.44
N ALA A 27 5.73 8.70 -14.72
CA ALA A 27 5.29 7.39 -15.19
C ALA A 27 6.09 6.25 -14.54
N ALA A 28 7.42 6.40 -14.43
CA ALA A 28 8.28 5.43 -13.77
C ALA A 28 7.99 5.30 -12.26
N LEU A 29 7.69 6.42 -11.58
CA LEU A 29 7.31 6.42 -10.17
C LEU A 29 5.95 5.76 -9.94
N LEU A 30 4.96 6.00 -10.82
CA LEU A 30 3.65 5.36 -10.75
C LEU A 30 3.75 3.86 -11.02
N TRP A 31 4.53 3.48 -12.02
CA TRP A 31 4.79 2.07 -12.33
C TRP A 31 5.50 1.34 -11.18
N ASN A 32 6.42 2.02 -10.50
CA ASN A 32 7.18 1.47 -9.37
C ASN A 32 6.67 1.96 -8.01
N TRP A 33 5.38 2.31 -7.91
CA TRP A 33 4.78 2.90 -6.71
C TRP A 33 5.05 2.08 -5.45
N LYS A 34 5.02 0.74 -5.58
CA LYS A 34 5.28 -0.20 -4.49
C LYS A 34 6.67 -0.04 -3.86
N SER A 35 7.67 0.37 -4.64
CA SER A 35 9.05 0.56 -4.16
C SER A 35 9.36 1.99 -3.72
N LEU A 36 8.38 2.89 -3.71
CA LEU A 36 8.61 4.25 -3.23
C LEU A 36 8.90 4.28 -1.73
N LEU A 37 9.66 5.29 -1.33
CA LEU A 37 9.84 5.61 0.08
C LEU A 37 8.46 5.76 0.72
N LEU A 38 8.25 5.09 1.86
CA LEU A 38 6.98 5.02 2.61
C LEU A 38 5.85 4.19 2.00
N ALA A 39 5.99 3.60 0.82
CA ALA A 39 4.94 2.75 0.24
C ALA A 39 4.57 1.59 1.19
N TRP A 40 5.57 0.91 1.76
CA TRP A 40 5.35 -0.14 2.76
C TRP A 40 4.56 0.36 3.98
N ASN A 41 4.92 1.53 4.55
CA ASN A 41 4.20 2.10 5.68
C ASN A 41 2.73 2.36 5.31
N PHE A 42 2.48 2.94 4.14
CA PHE A 42 1.12 3.19 3.67
C PHE A 42 0.30 1.90 3.60
N HIS A 43 0.88 0.81 3.09
CA HIS A 43 0.21 -0.49 3.06
C HIS A 43 -0.12 -1.00 4.47
N ILE A 44 0.85 -0.98 5.41
CA ILE A 44 0.62 -1.40 6.80
C ILE A 44 -0.52 -0.61 7.45
N TRP A 45 -0.49 0.73 7.36
CA TRP A 45 -1.53 1.59 7.90
C TRP A 45 -2.88 1.36 7.24
N HIS A 46 -2.91 1.19 5.91
CA HIS A 46 -4.11 0.87 5.17
C HIS A 46 -4.74 -0.44 5.68
N CYS A 47 -3.95 -1.50 5.87
CA CYS A 47 -4.44 -2.78 6.38
C CYS A 47 -5.05 -2.65 7.79
N MET A 48 -4.39 -1.90 8.67
CA MET A 48 -4.87 -1.63 10.02
C MET A 48 -6.17 -0.82 9.97
N VAL A 49 -6.19 0.30 9.26
CA VAL A 49 -7.37 1.17 9.18
C VAL A 49 -8.57 0.44 8.57
N LEU A 50 -8.32 -0.34 7.50
CA LEU A 50 -9.33 -1.11 6.82
C LEU A 50 -10.03 -2.08 7.78
N HIS A 51 -9.29 -2.88 8.55
CA HIS A 51 -9.89 -3.91 9.41
C HIS A 51 -10.35 -3.38 10.76
N LEU A 52 -9.71 -2.35 11.32
CA LEU A 52 -10.04 -1.84 12.64
C LEU A 52 -11.19 -0.83 12.64
N PHE A 53 -11.39 -0.08 11.56
CA PHE A 53 -12.38 1.02 11.54
C PHE A 53 -13.36 0.95 10.36
N VAL A 54 -12.94 0.48 9.19
CA VAL A 54 -13.76 0.57 7.97
C VAL A 54 -14.60 -0.69 7.73
N ARG A 55 -14.01 -1.87 7.90
CA ARG A 55 -14.64 -3.16 7.65
C ARG A 55 -15.33 -3.66 8.90
N ASP A 56 -16.52 -4.23 8.73
CA ASP A 56 -17.23 -4.90 9.82
C ASP A 56 -16.46 -6.14 10.31
N PHE A 57 -16.37 -6.27 11.63
CA PHE A 57 -15.79 -7.46 12.24
C PHE A 57 -16.71 -8.67 12.02
N HIS A 58 -16.10 -9.83 11.81
CA HIS A 58 -16.86 -11.06 11.56
C HIS A 58 -17.03 -11.83 12.88
N THR A 59 -18.20 -12.40 13.11
CA THR A 59 -18.37 -13.35 14.22
C THR A 59 -17.75 -14.68 13.80
N HIS A 60 -16.70 -15.10 14.52
CA HIS A 60 -16.01 -16.36 14.24
C HIS A 60 -16.87 -17.54 14.70
N THR A 61 -17.29 -18.36 13.75
CA THR A 61 -17.91 -19.67 13.99
C THR A 61 -16.80 -20.70 14.28
N PRO A 62 -17.02 -21.75 15.09
CA PRO A 62 -15.95 -22.68 15.52
C PRO A 62 -15.17 -23.39 14.40
N ASP A 63 -15.67 -23.41 13.17
CA ASP A 63 -15.06 -23.97 11.97
C ASP A 63 -14.00 -23.04 11.32
N LYS A 64 -14.00 -21.75 11.66
CA LYS A 64 -13.15 -20.74 10.99
C LYS A 64 -11.74 -20.47 11.56
N PRO A 65 -11.27 -21.02 12.70
CA PRO A 65 -9.99 -20.59 13.28
C PRO A 65 -8.76 -21.03 12.47
N LEU A 66 -8.90 -21.99 11.56
CA LEU A 66 -7.81 -22.51 10.72
C LEU A 66 -7.88 -22.04 9.27
N HIS A 67 -8.79 -21.12 8.94
CA HIS A 67 -8.88 -20.59 7.59
C HIS A 67 -7.68 -19.67 7.29
N PRO A 68 -6.98 -19.89 6.17
CA PRO A 68 -5.86 -19.04 5.79
C PRO A 68 -6.38 -17.67 5.33
N ILE A 69 -5.56 -16.65 5.55
CA ILE A 69 -5.68 -15.40 4.80
C ILE A 69 -4.83 -15.53 3.55
N ILE A 70 -5.44 -15.24 2.42
CA ILE A 70 -4.80 -15.27 1.11
C ILE A 70 -4.71 -13.83 0.63
N SER A 71 -3.49 -13.38 0.38
CA SER A 71 -3.20 -12.09 -0.22
C SER A 71 -2.40 -12.29 -1.49
N GLU A 72 -2.66 -11.45 -2.49
CA GLU A 72 -1.89 -11.43 -3.73
C GLU A 72 -0.94 -10.23 -3.71
N SER A 73 0.31 -10.47 -4.10
CA SER A 73 1.33 -9.45 -4.26
C SER A 73 2.09 -9.69 -5.56
N HIS A 74 2.57 -8.62 -6.19
CA HIS A 74 3.45 -8.69 -7.35
C HIS A 74 4.84 -8.17 -6.99
N ALA A 75 5.86 -8.62 -7.74
CA ALA A 75 7.20 -8.07 -7.67
C ALA A 75 7.30 -6.82 -8.56
N SER A 76 7.49 -5.65 -7.96
CA SER A 76 7.79 -4.44 -8.73
C SER A 76 9.26 -4.47 -9.19
N ILE A 77 9.59 -3.70 -10.23
CA ILE A 77 10.96 -3.65 -10.77
C ILE A 77 11.98 -3.26 -9.69
N GLY A 78 11.61 -2.38 -8.76
CA GLY A 78 12.48 -1.98 -7.64
C GLY A 78 12.71 -3.05 -6.57
N GLU A 79 11.94 -4.15 -6.59
CA GLU A 79 12.10 -5.28 -5.67
C GLU A 79 12.98 -6.39 -6.25
N ILE A 80 13.30 -6.32 -7.54
CA ILE A 80 14.13 -7.30 -8.25
C ILE A 80 15.59 -6.97 -8.00
N ASP A 81 16.33 -7.94 -7.46
CA ASP A 81 17.75 -7.81 -7.16
C ASP A 81 18.64 -8.06 -8.39
N TYR A 82 19.95 -7.99 -8.20
CA TYR A 82 20.95 -8.24 -9.25
C TYR A 82 20.92 -9.67 -9.81
N ARG A 83 20.21 -10.60 -9.16
CA ARG A 83 20.02 -11.98 -9.61
C ARG A 83 18.73 -12.15 -10.41
N PHE A 84 18.04 -11.06 -10.72
CA PHE A 84 16.74 -11.06 -11.40
C PHE A 84 15.64 -11.81 -10.63
N HIS A 85 15.78 -11.91 -9.30
CA HIS A 85 14.75 -12.46 -8.44
C HIS A 85 14.28 -11.40 -7.45
N LYS A 86 13.09 -11.61 -6.90
CA LYS A 86 12.62 -10.78 -5.79
C LYS A 86 13.57 -10.90 -4.61
N SER A 87 13.98 -9.77 -4.04
CA SER A 87 14.90 -9.73 -2.91
C SER A 87 14.30 -10.35 -1.65
N ASN A 88 15.15 -10.93 -0.78
CA ASN A 88 14.70 -11.55 0.48
C ASN A 88 13.96 -10.56 1.39
N SER A 89 14.44 -9.32 1.48
CA SER A 89 13.82 -8.30 2.33
C SER A 89 12.43 -7.90 1.84
N THR A 90 12.19 -7.93 0.52
CA THR A 90 10.90 -7.55 -0.06
C THR A 90 9.87 -8.68 0.04
N TYR A 91 10.30 -9.95 0.20
CA TYR A 91 9.42 -11.02 0.65
C TYR A 91 8.96 -10.83 2.11
N LEU A 92 9.88 -10.43 3.00
CA LEU A 92 9.52 -10.14 4.38
C LEU A 92 8.59 -8.94 4.50
N ALA A 93 8.79 -7.92 3.65
CA ALA A 93 7.89 -6.77 3.59
C ALA A 93 6.45 -7.17 3.20
N ASP A 94 6.28 -8.06 2.22
CA ASP A 94 4.97 -8.60 1.85
C ASP A 94 4.36 -9.42 3.01
N LEU A 95 5.18 -10.24 3.68
CA LEU A 95 4.75 -11.02 4.85
C LEU A 95 4.27 -10.13 6.01
N ASP A 96 4.93 -8.99 6.24
CA ASP A 96 4.51 -8.03 7.28
C ASP A 96 3.14 -7.41 6.96
N ILE A 97 2.85 -7.17 5.69
CA ILE A 97 1.55 -6.68 5.23
C ILE A 97 0.47 -7.76 5.46
N ASP A 98 0.76 -9.02 5.13
CA ASP A 98 -0.17 -10.14 5.35
C ASP A 98 -0.46 -10.37 6.82
N ARG A 99 0.57 -10.33 7.66
CA ARG A 99 0.44 -10.40 9.12
C ARG A 99 -0.39 -9.23 9.65
N SER A 100 -0.23 -8.04 9.09
CA SER A 100 -1.01 -6.86 9.48
C SER A 100 -2.49 -7.04 9.13
N HIS A 101 -2.81 -7.62 7.96
CA HIS A 101 -4.19 -8.00 7.64
C HIS A 101 -4.74 -9.02 8.64
N LEU A 102 -4.00 -10.08 8.94
CA LEU A 102 -4.43 -11.13 9.87
C LEU A 102 -4.67 -10.61 11.28
N VAL A 103 -3.68 -9.95 11.86
CA VAL A 103 -3.74 -9.48 13.24
C VAL A 103 -4.85 -8.44 13.38
N SER A 104 -4.91 -7.47 12.46
CA SER A 104 -5.95 -6.44 12.49
C SER A 104 -7.35 -7.03 12.33
N HIS A 105 -7.52 -8.05 11.49
CA HIS A 105 -8.79 -8.77 11.35
C HIS A 105 -9.20 -9.49 12.65
N LEU A 106 -8.26 -10.18 13.30
CA LEU A 106 -8.52 -10.92 14.55
C LEU A 106 -8.87 -10.00 15.72
N ILE A 107 -8.25 -8.82 15.81
CA ILE A 107 -8.50 -7.84 16.89
C ILE A 107 -9.58 -6.80 16.52
N ALA A 108 -10.15 -6.86 15.32
CA ALA A 108 -11.10 -5.86 14.79
C ALA A 108 -12.24 -5.57 15.77
N ARG A 109 -12.75 -6.61 16.45
CA ARG A 109 -13.81 -6.46 17.46
C ARG A 109 -13.38 -5.57 18.63
N ALA A 110 -12.15 -5.71 19.11
CA ALA A 110 -11.64 -4.84 20.18
C ALA A 110 -11.43 -3.40 19.70
N GLY A 111 -11.04 -3.21 18.43
CA GLY A 111 -10.88 -1.88 17.82
C GLY A 111 -12.20 -1.14 17.64
N HIS A 112 -13.26 -1.83 17.20
CA HIS A 112 -14.61 -1.25 17.04
C HIS A 112 -15.27 -0.87 18.37
N LEU A 113 -14.98 -1.60 19.46
CA LEU A 113 -15.55 -1.32 20.79
C LEU A 113 -14.89 -0.13 21.51
N ALA A 114 -13.86 0.48 20.92
CA ALA A 114 -13.16 1.62 21.50
C ALA A 114 -13.82 2.98 21.21
N PHE A 115 -14.97 3.02 20.51
CA PHE A 115 -15.74 4.24 20.20
C PHE A 115 -17.21 4.07 20.54
#